data_AF-A0A7S1QAJ9-F1
#
_entry.id   AF-A0A7S1QAJ9-F1
#
_cell.length_a   1.000
_cell.length_b   1.000
_cell.length_c   1.000
_cell.angle_alpha   90.00
_cell.angle_beta   90.00
_cell.angle_gamma   90.00
#
_symmetry.space_group_name_H-M   'P 1'
#
loop_
_entity.id
_entity.type
_entity.pdbx_description
1 polymer ?
#
loop_
_entity_poly.entity_id
_entity_poly.type
_entity_poly.pdbx_seq_one_letter_code
_entity_poly.pdbx_strand_id
1 'polypeptide(L)'
;LKRPPGVVPSRPTGGPRCKAMYANPSHASQTVYYPDGPHVYGAMAGDGSAPFDGCKGAPRAFLRGQRRRMNILPLGVALFVPWFLFAVIFGAMSFSIHYNLPGITYSVLGVGFLVVLFIASLAAHSVKQRLTNDPEHEPTWYVFLLLTCFIAWVAGACVGDINFAQNMAPFYDITNLNLYTGVDPGSSGGQMLMDAGRILFTEDARLDLTKSMAFKSTHVYCVAPVGRRSNASDGQLERLVNYDFWAVGIGCCTSDGPGFHCGQFSNPHAHGGLRLMEDSHRAYFRLAVQ
;
A
#
# COMPACT_ATOMS: atom_id res chain seq x y z
N LEU A 1 -87.27 11.87 28.41
CA LEU A 1 -86.27 10.86 27.99
C LEU A 1 -85.62 10.26 29.22
N LYS A 2 -85.50 8.92 29.23
CA LYS A 2 -85.40 8.02 30.39
C LYS A 2 -84.06 8.07 31.17
N ARG A 3 -84.18 7.51 32.38
CA ARG A 3 -83.29 7.34 33.53
C ARG A 3 -81.93 6.62 33.30
N PRO A 4 -81.02 6.67 34.31
CA PRO A 4 -79.61 6.23 34.32
C PRO A 4 -79.45 4.84 34.99
N PRO A 5 -78.35 4.48 35.70
CA PRO A 5 -76.95 4.23 35.29
C PRO A 5 -76.41 2.81 35.65
N GLY A 6 -75.31 2.43 35.00
CA GLY A 6 -74.12 1.67 35.49
C GLY A 6 -74.22 0.30 36.18
N VAL A 7 -73.58 -0.74 35.59
CA VAL A 7 -72.87 -1.88 36.24
C VAL A 7 -71.85 -2.51 35.24
N VAL A 8 -70.73 -3.04 35.76
CA VAL A 8 -69.54 -3.67 35.11
C VAL A 8 -69.80 -5.16 34.68
N PRO A 9 -68.80 -6.01 34.33
CA PRO A 9 -68.58 -6.64 33.02
C PRO A 9 -69.01 -8.12 32.90
N SER A 10 -69.01 -8.68 31.69
CA SER A 10 -69.05 -10.15 31.46
C SER A 10 -68.11 -10.62 30.34
N ARG A 11 -67.34 -11.67 30.65
CA ARG A 11 -66.71 -12.67 29.74
C ARG A 11 -67.50 -13.99 29.92
N PRO A 12 -67.29 -15.09 29.17
CA PRO A 12 -66.70 -15.31 27.83
C PRO A 12 -67.56 -16.25 26.92
N THR A 13 -67.29 -16.28 25.62
CA THR A 13 -67.55 -17.45 24.73
C THR A 13 -66.34 -17.50 23.78
N GLY A 14 -65.61 -18.60 23.57
CA GLY A 14 -66.02 -19.98 23.41
C GLY A 14 -65.60 -20.41 22.00
N GLY A 15 -64.29 -20.48 21.72
CA GLY A 15 -63.74 -20.88 20.42
C GLY A 15 -62.39 -21.62 20.62
N PRO A 16 -62.14 -22.72 19.91
CA PRO A 16 -61.10 -23.67 20.27
C PRO A 16 -59.70 -23.07 20.14
N ARG A 17 -59.00 -23.01 21.28
CA ARG A 17 -57.56 -22.73 21.36
C ARG A 17 -56.80 -23.93 20.79
N CYS A 18 -56.13 -23.75 19.65
CA CYS A 18 -55.01 -24.60 19.28
C CYS A 18 -53.90 -24.40 20.34
N LYS A 19 -53.77 -25.35 21.27
CA LYS A 19 -52.64 -25.40 22.19
C LYS A 19 -51.37 -25.64 21.37
N ALA A 20 -50.50 -24.65 21.33
CA ALA A 20 -49.09 -24.86 21.01
C ALA A 20 -48.50 -25.75 22.11
N MET A 21 -48.32 -27.03 21.79
CA MET A 21 -47.67 -27.99 22.68
C MET A 21 -46.16 -27.70 22.59
N TYR A 22 -45.66 -26.90 23.54
CA TYR A 22 -44.23 -26.78 23.79
C TYR A 22 -43.75 -28.11 24.37
N ALA A 23 -43.08 -28.92 23.56
CA ALA A 23 -42.32 -30.07 24.04
C ALA A 23 -40.98 -29.58 24.61
N ASN A 24 -40.85 -29.67 25.92
CA ASN A 24 -39.60 -29.48 26.65
C ASN A 24 -38.76 -30.77 26.51
N PRO A 25 -37.46 -30.71 26.15
CA PRO A 25 -36.67 -31.93 26.00
C PRO A 25 -36.06 -32.32 27.34
N SER A 26 -36.62 -33.36 27.96
CA SER A 26 -35.99 -34.06 29.08
C SER A 26 -35.73 -35.51 28.69
N HIS A 27 -34.44 -35.83 28.55
CA HIS A 27 -33.83 -37.15 28.72
C HIS A 27 -34.60 -38.39 28.26
N ALA A 28 -34.19 -38.95 27.12
CA ALA A 28 -34.23 -40.40 26.92
C ALA A 28 -33.05 -40.82 26.03
N SER A 29 -32.01 -41.30 26.69
CA SER A 29 -30.97 -42.15 26.12
C SER A 29 -31.61 -43.46 25.68
N GLN A 30 -31.55 -43.80 24.39
CA GLN A 30 -31.66 -45.18 23.94
C GLN A 30 -30.91 -45.36 22.61
N THR A 31 -29.80 -46.06 22.71
CA THR A 31 -29.07 -46.70 21.62
C THR A 31 -29.92 -47.82 21.04
N VAL A 32 -30.21 -47.76 19.73
CA VAL A 32 -30.75 -48.90 18.99
C VAL A 32 -29.86 -49.15 17.77
N TYR A 33 -29.26 -50.34 17.80
CA TYR A 33 -28.45 -50.99 16.81
C TYR A 33 -29.36 -51.51 15.67
N TYR A 34 -29.01 -51.28 14.41
CA TYR A 34 -29.66 -51.93 13.26
C TYR A 34 -28.59 -52.65 12.42
N PRO A 35 -28.72 -53.97 12.20
CA PRO A 35 -27.91 -54.68 11.23
C PRO A 35 -28.56 -54.70 9.84
N ASP A 36 -27.72 -55.04 8.87
CA ASP A 36 -27.94 -55.11 7.42
C ASP A 36 -29.21 -55.85 6.95
N GLY A 37 -29.77 -55.40 5.81
CA GLY A 37 -30.73 -56.18 5.02
C GLY A 37 -31.59 -55.35 4.03
N PRO A 38 -31.66 -55.71 2.72
CA PRO A 38 -32.17 -54.86 1.64
C PRO A 38 -33.66 -55.12 1.24
N HIS A 39 -34.09 -54.54 0.10
CA HIS A 39 -35.40 -54.59 -0.62
C HIS A 39 -36.25 -53.31 -0.42
N VAL A 40 -36.32 -52.35 -1.35
CA VAL A 40 -36.88 -52.31 -2.73
C VAL A 40 -38.41 -52.46 -2.78
N TYR A 41 -39.05 -51.50 -3.47
CA TYR A 41 -40.41 -51.38 -4.04
C TYR A 41 -41.55 -50.79 -3.17
N GLY A 42 -42.22 -49.77 -3.76
CA GLY A 42 -43.52 -49.29 -3.28
C GLY A 42 -43.97 -47.94 -3.86
N ALA A 43 -44.15 -47.84 -5.17
CA ALA A 43 -45.08 -46.86 -5.75
C ALA A 43 -46.49 -47.47 -5.72
N MET A 44 -47.47 -46.76 -5.17
CA MET A 44 -48.88 -46.93 -5.53
C MET A 44 -49.61 -45.60 -5.50
N ALA A 45 -50.25 -45.31 -6.63
CA ALA A 45 -51.29 -44.32 -6.79
C ALA A 45 -52.54 -44.75 -5.99
N GLY A 46 -53.15 -43.79 -5.31
CA GLY A 46 -54.48 -43.92 -4.72
C GLY A 46 -55.32 -42.76 -5.22
N ASP A 47 -56.20 -43.06 -6.18
CA ASP A 47 -57.27 -42.17 -6.65
C ASP A 47 -58.33 -42.07 -5.54
N GLY A 48 -58.66 -40.85 -5.13
CA GLY A 48 -59.56 -40.58 -4.02
C GLY A 48 -60.05 -39.14 -4.08
N SER A 49 -61.19 -38.95 -4.72
CA SER A 49 -61.92 -37.68 -4.82
C SER A 49 -62.40 -37.18 -3.45
N ALA A 50 -61.83 -36.08 -2.97
CA ALA A 50 -62.45 -35.20 -1.96
C ALA A 50 -61.97 -33.75 -2.19
N PRO A 51 -62.86 -32.75 -2.30
CA PRO A 51 -62.46 -31.36 -2.38
C PRO A 51 -62.24 -30.82 -0.96
N PHE A 52 -61.02 -30.92 -0.45
CA PHE A 52 -60.60 -30.13 0.70
C PHE A 52 -59.98 -28.82 0.22
N ASP A 53 -60.83 -27.80 0.16
CA ASP A 53 -60.41 -26.42 0.29
C ASP A 53 -59.76 -26.20 1.66
N GLY A 54 -58.61 -25.50 1.68
CA GLY A 54 -58.13 -24.79 2.86
C GLY A 54 -56.96 -25.42 3.61
N CYS A 55 -55.74 -25.07 3.18
CA CYS A 55 -54.70 -24.46 4.02
C CYS A 55 -53.52 -24.02 3.14
N LYS A 56 -53.66 -22.88 2.46
CA LYS A 56 -52.51 -22.15 1.87
C LYS A 56 -51.70 -21.56 3.02
N GLY A 57 -50.69 -22.30 3.48
CA GLY A 57 -49.82 -21.82 4.55
C GLY A 57 -48.99 -22.90 5.19
N ALA A 58 -48.34 -23.77 4.41
CA ALA A 58 -47.18 -24.45 4.95
C ALA A 58 -46.19 -23.35 5.38
N PRO A 59 -45.79 -23.26 6.67
CA PRO A 59 -44.74 -22.33 7.04
C PRO A 59 -43.54 -22.74 6.20
N ARG A 60 -43.02 -21.80 5.40
CA ARG A 60 -41.75 -21.98 4.68
C ARG A 60 -40.76 -22.43 5.74
N ALA A 61 -40.48 -23.74 5.76
CA ALA A 61 -39.49 -24.31 6.64
C ALA A 61 -38.26 -23.44 6.41
N PHE A 62 -37.82 -22.75 7.46
CA PHE A 62 -36.53 -22.09 7.44
C PHE A 62 -35.55 -23.16 6.97
N LEU A 63 -35.13 -23.09 5.70
CA LEU A 63 -34.02 -23.87 5.20
C LEU A 63 -32.87 -23.48 6.09
N ARG A 64 -32.63 -24.29 7.12
CA ARG A 64 -31.50 -24.15 8.03
C ARG A 64 -30.30 -24.07 7.11
N GLY A 65 -29.73 -22.88 6.99
CA GLY A 65 -28.54 -22.64 6.18
C GLY A 65 -27.55 -23.72 6.53
N GLN A 66 -27.32 -24.63 5.58
CA GLN A 66 -26.40 -25.74 5.75
C GLN A 66 -25.06 -25.06 6.09
N ARG A 67 -24.52 -25.30 7.29
CA ARG A 67 -23.23 -24.73 7.68
C ARG A 67 -22.19 -25.23 6.67
N ARG A 68 -21.91 -24.43 5.64
CA ARG A 68 -20.86 -24.71 4.65
C ARG A 68 -19.56 -24.80 5.43
N ARG A 69 -18.95 -25.98 5.41
CA ARG A 69 -17.59 -26.17 5.93
C ARG A 69 -16.67 -25.39 5.01
N MET A 70 -16.15 -24.27 5.48
CA MET A 70 -15.13 -23.51 4.74
C MET A 70 -13.81 -24.24 4.89
N ASN A 71 -13.23 -24.66 3.77
CA ASN A 71 -11.88 -25.23 3.77
C ASN A 71 -10.90 -24.11 4.14
N ILE A 72 -10.07 -24.34 5.16
CA ILE A 72 -9.08 -23.34 5.63
C ILE A 72 -7.96 -23.10 4.60
N LEU A 73 -7.68 -24.11 3.77
CA LEU A 73 -6.63 -24.08 2.76
C LEU A 73 -6.83 -22.97 1.71
N PRO A 74 -7.98 -22.86 0.99
CA PRO A 74 -8.19 -21.79 0.02
C PRO A 74 -8.20 -20.39 0.65
N LEU A 75 -8.58 -20.28 1.93
CA LEU A 75 -8.49 -19.01 2.66
C LEU A 75 -7.03 -18.60 2.86
N GLY A 76 -6.16 -19.54 3.24
CA GLY A 76 -4.72 -19.30 3.36
C GLY A 76 -4.09 -18.93 2.01
N VAL A 77 -4.41 -19.66 0.94
CA VAL A 77 -3.89 -19.38 -0.42
C VAL A 77 -4.31 -17.99 -0.89
N ALA A 78 -5.58 -17.62 -0.72
CA ALA A 78 -6.11 -16.34 -1.16
C ALA A 78 -5.54 -15.13 -0.37
N LEU A 79 -4.98 -15.38 0.81
CA LEU A 79 -4.30 -14.35 1.62
C LEU A 79 -2.81 -14.27 1.28
N PHE A 80 -2.10 -15.40 1.34
CA PHE A 80 -0.65 -15.41 1.24
C PHE A 80 -0.14 -15.21 -0.19
N VAL A 81 -0.81 -15.77 -1.22
CA VAL A 81 -0.31 -15.67 -2.60
C VAL A 81 -0.27 -14.22 -3.10
N PRO A 82 -1.35 -13.41 -2.99
CA PRO A 82 -1.29 -12.00 -3.40
C PRO A 82 -0.27 -11.21 -2.57
N TRP A 83 -0.14 -11.51 -1.28
CA TRP A 83 0.82 -10.83 -0.40
C TRP A 83 2.28 -11.09 -0.81
N PHE A 84 2.64 -12.36 -1.03
CA PHE A 84 3.98 -12.72 -1.49
C PHE A 84 4.27 -12.13 -2.88
N LEU A 85 3.30 -12.20 -3.79
CA LEU A 85 3.43 -11.63 -5.13
C LEU A 85 3.69 -10.12 -5.06
N PHE A 86 2.91 -9.39 -4.24
CA PHE A 86 3.12 -7.97 -3.99
C PHE A 86 4.52 -7.70 -3.44
N ALA A 87 4.93 -8.40 -2.37
CA ALA A 87 6.20 -8.17 -1.70
C ALA A 87 7.41 -8.39 -2.61
N VAL A 88 7.38 -9.44 -3.44
CA VAL A 88 8.44 -9.75 -4.40
C VAL A 88 8.53 -8.68 -5.48
N ILE A 89 7.40 -8.28 -6.08
CA ILE A 89 7.39 -7.29 -7.16
C ILE A 89 7.77 -5.91 -6.63
N PHE A 90 7.19 -5.51 -5.50
CA PHE A 90 7.52 -4.26 -4.83
C PHE A 90 9.01 -4.21 -4.49
N GLY A 91 9.56 -5.27 -3.89
CA GLY A 91 10.98 -5.32 -3.54
C GLY A 91 11.90 -5.26 -4.76
N ALA A 92 11.57 -6.00 -5.83
CA ALA A 92 12.35 -6.00 -7.06
C ALA A 92 12.34 -4.64 -7.77
N MET A 93 11.18 -3.95 -7.78
CA MET A 93 11.01 -2.63 -8.38
C MET A 93 11.54 -1.50 -7.48
N SER A 94 11.60 -1.69 -6.17
CA SER A 94 11.95 -0.60 -5.25
C SER A 94 13.43 -0.51 -4.90
N PHE A 95 14.17 -1.62 -4.88
CA PHE A 95 15.51 -1.64 -4.27
C PHE A 95 16.65 -1.74 -5.31
N SER A 96 17.85 -2.10 -4.83
CA SER A 96 19.10 -2.10 -5.57
C SER A 96 19.10 -2.94 -6.86
N ILE A 97 18.20 -3.92 -6.98
CA ILE A 97 18.06 -4.74 -8.19
C ILE A 97 17.62 -3.85 -9.37
N HIS A 98 16.65 -2.95 -9.15
CA HIS A 98 16.20 -2.00 -10.17
C HIS A 98 17.32 -1.04 -10.58
N TYR A 99 18.13 -0.58 -9.64
CA TYR A 99 19.24 0.34 -9.92
C TYR A 99 20.36 -0.30 -10.74
N ASN A 100 20.84 -1.48 -10.32
CA ASN A 100 22.04 -2.09 -10.91
C ASN A 100 21.74 -2.91 -12.17
N LEU A 101 20.58 -3.58 -12.20
CA LEU A 101 20.26 -4.61 -13.20
C LEU A 101 18.78 -4.50 -13.62
N PRO A 102 18.39 -3.42 -14.33
CA PRO A 102 17.00 -3.20 -14.74
C PRO A 102 16.42 -4.38 -15.54
N GLY A 103 17.26 -5.09 -16.31
CA GLY A 103 16.86 -6.30 -17.04
C GLY A 103 16.32 -7.42 -16.14
N ILE A 104 16.91 -7.64 -14.97
CA ILE A 104 16.43 -8.66 -14.02
C ILE A 104 15.11 -8.20 -13.40
N THR A 105 15.00 -6.92 -13.04
CA THR A 105 13.76 -6.36 -12.48
C THR A 105 12.57 -6.53 -13.43
N TYR A 106 12.74 -6.17 -14.72
CA TYR A 106 11.68 -6.38 -15.71
C TYR A 106 11.39 -7.87 -15.98
N SER A 107 12.41 -8.73 -15.88
CA SER A 107 12.21 -10.19 -15.97
C SER A 107 11.36 -10.71 -14.81
N VAL A 108 11.61 -10.27 -13.58
CA VAL A 108 10.81 -10.62 -12.39
C VAL A 108 9.37 -10.10 -12.53
N LEU A 109 9.19 -8.87 -13.03
CA LEU A 109 7.87 -8.31 -13.30
C LEU A 109 7.09 -9.17 -14.34
N GLY A 110 7.78 -9.59 -15.41
CA GLY A 110 7.24 -10.47 -16.45
C GLY A 110 6.86 -11.85 -15.92
N VAL A 111 7.71 -12.47 -15.10
CA VAL A 111 7.40 -13.75 -14.43
C VAL A 111 6.19 -13.60 -13.50
N GLY A 112 6.10 -12.50 -12.74
CA GLY A 112 4.93 -12.19 -11.93
C GLY A 112 3.65 -12.09 -12.76
N PHE A 113 3.73 -11.51 -13.96
CA PHE A 113 2.59 -11.42 -14.88
C PHE A 113 2.17 -12.81 -15.40
N LEU A 114 3.12 -13.69 -15.73
CA LEU A 114 2.84 -15.07 -16.12
C LEU A 114 2.11 -15.86 -15.01
N VAL A 115 2.44 -15.63 -13.74
CA VAL A 115 1.73 -16.22 -12.60
C VAL A 115 0.28 -15.76 -12.56
N VAL A 116 0.02 -14.46 -12.78
CA VAL A 116 -1.35 -13.92 -12.85
C VAL A 116 -2.11 -14.51 -14.04
N LEU A 117 -1.47 -14.66 -15.21
CA LEU A 117 -2.08 -15.31 -16.38
C LEU A 117 -2.40 -16.78 -16.13
N PHE A 118 -1.54 -17.50 -15.42
CA PHE A 118 -1.80 -18.88 -15.02
C PHE A 118 -3.05 -18.98 -14.13
N ILE A 119 -3.15 -18.12 -13.11
CA ILE A 119 -4.35 -18.04 -12.25
C ILE A 119 -5.59 -17.65 -13.07
N ALA A 120 -5.44 -16.73 -14.04
CA ALA A 120 -6.52 -16.33 -14.93
C ALA A 120 -7.02 -17.51 -15.78
N SER A 121 -6.12 -18.37 -16.25
CA SER A 121 -6.47 -19.57 -17.01
C SER A 121 -7.27 -20.58 -16.17
N LEU A 122 -6.91 -20.76 -14.89
CA LEU A 122 -7.64 -21.61 -13.95
C LEU A 122 -9.03 -21.05 -13.64
N ALA A 123 -9.11 -19.73 -13.41
CA ALA A 123 -10.38 -19.04 -13.23
C ALA A 123 -11.28 -19.19 -14.46
N ALA A 124 -10.76 -18.97 -15.68
CA ALA A 124 -11.50 -19.13 -16.92
C ALA A 124 -11.97 -20.58 -17.14
N HIS A 125 -11.12 -21.57 -16.84
CA HIS A 125 -11.49 -22.97 -16.91
C HIS A 125 -12.64 -23.30 -15.94
N SER A 126 -12.57 -22.81 -14.69
CA SER A 126 -13.64 -23.01 -13.69
C SER A 126 -14.97 -22.37 -14.09
N VAL A 127 -14.93 -21.18 -14.71
CA VAL A 127 -16.13 -20.48 -15.20
C VAL A 127 -16.71 -21.20 -16.43
N LYS A 128 -15.87 -21.69 -17.34
CA LYS A 128 -16.31 -22.45 -18.51
C LYS A 128 -16.99 -23.77 -18.10
N GLN A 129 -16.46 -24.47 -17.10
CA GLN A 129 -17.07 -25.68 -16.56
C GLN A 129 -18.45 -25.42 -15.95
N ARG A 130 -18.64 -24.30 -15.25
CA ARG A 130 -19.97 -23.88 -14.75
C ARG A 130 -20.97 -23.68 -15.87
N LEU A 131 -20.55 -23.06 -16.99
CA LEU A 131 -21.44 -22.81 -18.12
C LEU A 131 -21.83 -24.08 -18.88
N THR A 132 -21.06 -25.16 -18.76
CA THR A 132 -21.23 -26.38 -19.57
C THR A 132 -21.80 -27.58 -18.80
N ASN A 133 -21.39 -27.80 -17.54
CA ASN A 133 -21.58 -29.09 -16.89
C ASN A 133 -22.45 -29.08 -15.62
N ASP A 134 -22.56 -27.98 -14.85
CA ASP A 134 -23.45 -27.91 -13.67
C ASP A 134 -23.67 -26.47 -13.15
N PRO A 135 -24.92 -26.00 -12.96
CA PRO A 135 -25.21 -24.67 -12.41
C PRO A 135 -24.96 -24.55 -10.90
N GLU A 136 -24.78 -25.65 -10.15
CA GLU A 136 -24.49 -25.64 -8.70
C GLU A 136 -22.99 -25.41 -8.37
N HIS A 137 -22.09 -25.40 -9.35
CA HIS A 137 -20.68 -25.11 -9.11
C HIS A 137 -20.45 -23.61 -8.91
N GLU A 138 -19.94 -23.20 -7.74
CA GLU A 138 -19.63 -21.80 -7.41
C GLU A 138 -18.11 -21.50 -7.57
N PRO A 139 -17.66 -20.91 -8.69
CA PRO A 139 -16.25 -20.60 -8.95
C PRO A 139 -15.74 -19.34 -8.21
N THR A 140 -16.42 -18.90 -7.15
CA THR A 140 -16.22 -17.57 -6.53
C THR A 140 -14.80 -17.35 -6.02
N TRP A 141 -14.11 -18.41 -5.57
CA TRP A 141 -12.80 -18.28 -4.94
C TRP A 141 -11.63 -18.09 -5.93
N TYR A 142 -11.66 -18.72 -7.12
CA TYR A 142 -10.63 -18.51 -8.15
C TYR A 142 -10.69 -17.11 -8.75
N VAL A 143 -11.91 -16.59 -8.95
CA VAL A 143 -12.14 -15.23 -9.44
C VAL A 143 -11.64 -14.21 -8.41
N PHE A 144 -11.92 -14.43 -7.12
CA PHE A 144 -11.38 -13.59 -6.05
C PHE A 144 -9.84 -13.59 -6.04
N LEU A 145 -9.22 -14.76 -6.13
CA LEU A 145 -7.76 -14.92 -6.15
C LEU A 145 -7.13 -14.20 -7.36
N LEU A 146 -7.76 -14.31 -8.54
CA LEU A 146 -7.32 -13.59 -9.74
C LEU A 146 -7.33 -12.07 -9.52
N LEU A 147 -8.46 -11.54 -9.01
CA LEU A 147 -8.60 -10.10 -8.79
C LEU A 147 -7.59 -9.58 -7.77
N THR A 148 -7.41 -10.29 -6.65
CA THR A 148 -6.45 -9.87 -5.62
C THR A 148 -5.01 -9.99 -6.09
N CYS A 149 -4.65 -11.04 -6.85
CA CYS A 149 -3.31 -11.17 -7.42
C CYS A 149 -3.03 -10.13 -8.51
N PHE A 150 -4.01 -9.81 -9.36
CA PHE A 150 -3.85 -8.78 -10.38
C PHE A 150 -3.66 -7.40 -9.74
N ILE A 151 -4.49 -7.06 -8.75
CA ILE A 151 -4.33 -5.81 -7.99
C ILE A 151 -2.98 -5.78 -7.28
N ALA A 152 -2.57 -6.86 -6.63
CA ALA A 152 -1.27 -6.97 -5.97
C ALA A 152 -0.10 -6.79 -6.94
N TRP A 153 -0.18 -7.36 -8.15
CA TRP A 153 0.84 -7.21 -9.19
C TRP A 153 0.95 -5.77 -9.67
N VAL A 154 -0.18 -5.13 -10.01
CA VAL A 154 -0.20 -3.72 -10.47
C VAL A 154 0.27 -2.79 -9.34
N ALA A 155 -0.27 -2.96 -8.14
CA ALA A 155 0.09 -2.12 -6.99
C ALA A 155 1.57 -2.26 -6.63
N GLY A 156 2.11 -3.48 -6.62
CA GLY A 156 3.53 -3.73 -6.35
C GLY A 156 4.43 -3.06 -7.38
N ALA A 157 4.05 -3.11 -8.67
CA ALA A 157 4.80 -2.48 -9.74
C ALA A 157 4.77 -0.94 -9.64
N CYS A 158 3.58 -0.34 -9.53
CA CYS A 158 3.42 1.11 -9.49
C CYS A 158 4.01 1.73 -8.22
N VAL A 159 3.68 1.18 -7.04
CA VAL A 159 4.18 1.73 -5.77
C VAL A 159 5.68 1.49 -5.63
N GLY A 160 6.19 0.36 -6.13
CA GLY A 160 7.63 0.09 -6.16
C GLY A 160 8.39 1.09 -7.03
N ASP A 161 7.88 1.37 -8.23
CA ASP A 161 8.48 2.34 -9.16
C ASP A 161 8.46 3.77 -8.61
N ILE A 162 7.33 4.20 -8.03
CA ILE A 162 7.21 5.51 -7.38
C ILE A 162 8.22 5.62 -6.23
N ASN A 163 8.31 4.60 -5.38
CA ASN A 163 9.27 4.60 -4.27
C ASN A 163 10.72 4.62 -4.76
N PHE A 164 11.00 3.92 -5.85
CA PHE A 164 12.30 3.93 -6.47
C PHE A 164 12.66 5.32 -6.97
N ALA A 165 11.82 5.93 -7.80
CA ALA A 165 12.08 7.23 -8.39
C ALA A 165 12.21 8.34 -7.35
N GLN A 166 11.35 8.35 -6.32
CA GLN A 166 11.31 9.44 -5.34
C GLN A 166 12.35 9.31 -4.23
N ASN A 167 12.62 8.09 -3.75
CA ASN A 167 13.43 7.90 -2.55
C ASN A 167 14.72 7.14 -2.83
N MET A 168 14.66 6.03 -3.57
CA MET A 168 15.80 5.11 -3.66
C MET A 168 16.81 5.51 -4.73
N ALA A 169 16.37 5.98 -5.90
CA ALA A 169 17.24 6.48 -6.96
C ALA A 169 18.18 7.62 -6.47
N PRO A 170 17.68 8.72 -5.86
CA PRO A 170 18.56 9.78 -5.37
C PRO A 170 19.48 9.31 -4.24
N PHE A 171 19.02 8.37 -3.40
CA PHE A 171 19.87 7.76 -2.39
C PHE A 171 21.01 6.96 -3.01
N TYR A 172 20.72 6.10 -3.99
CA TYR A 172 21.72 5.28 -4.67
C TYR A 172 22.73 6.14 -5.44
N ASP A 173 22.26 7.16 -6.16
CA ASP A 173 23.15 8.06 -6.90
C ASP A 173 24.15 8.75 -5.98
N ILE A 174 23.71 9.27 -4.83
CA ILE A 174 24.62 9.89 -3.85
C ILE A 174 25.58 8.86 -3.24
N THR A 175 25.12 7.64 -2.96
CA THR A 175 25.98 6.59 -2.38
C THR A 175 26.99 6.01 -3.36
N ASN A 176 26.73 6.08 -4.67
CA ASN A 176 27.61 5.57 -5.72
C ASN A 176 28.74 6.55 -6.06
N LEU A 177 28.67 7.78 -5.55
CA LEU A 177 29.71 8.80 -5.67
C LEU A 177 30.70 8.73 -4.49
N ASN A 178 31.90 9.27 -4.69
CA ASN A 178 32.95 9.22 -3.68
C ASN A 178 32.71 10.21 -2.52
N LEU A 179 33.17 9.82 -1.33
CA LEU A 179 33.25 10.66 -0.13
C LEU A 179 34.67 11.19 0.02
N TYR A 180 34.81 12.51 0.05
CA TYR A 180 36.09 13.18 0.32
C TYR A 180 36.04 13.88 1.69
N THR A 181 37.12 13.78 2.45
CA THR A 181 37.22 14.32 3.81
C THR A 181 38.43 15.22 3.98
N GLY A 182 38.30 16.27 4.80
CA GLY A 182 39.37 17.24 5.01
C GLY A 182 39.64 18.10 3.78
N VAL A 183 38.61 18.36 2.97
CA VAL A 183 38.74 19.20 1.76
C VAL A 183 38.83 20.66 2.19
N ASP A 184 39.90 21.34 1.77
CA ASP A 184 40.06 22.78 1.99
C ASP A 184 39.59 23.55 0.74
N PRO A 185 38.55 24.41 0.85
CA PRO A 185 38.01 25.15 -0.28
C PRO A 185 39.01 26.17 -0.88
N GLY A 186 40.05 26.57 -0.14
CA GLY A 186 41.08 27.51 -0.62
C GLY A 186 42.13 26.88 -1.53
N SER A 187 42.41 25.59 -1.35
CA SER A 187 43.49 24.86 -2.05
C SER A 187 42.99 23.77 -2.99
N SER A 188 41.83 23.18 -2.72
CA SER A 188 41.26 22.10 -3.52
C SER A 188 40.41 22.67 -4.65
N GLY A 189 40.80 22.43 -5.90
CA GLY A 189 39.99 22.81 -7.05
C GLY A 189 38.77 21.90 -7.23
N GLY A 190 37.61 22.48 -7.52
CA GLY A 190 36.37 21.72 -7.76
C GLY A 190 36.49 20.73 -8.93
N GLN A 191 37.36 21.03 -9.90
CA GLN A 191 37.66 20.16 -11.04
C GLN A 191 38.24 18.79 -10.64
N MET A 192 38.95 18.71 -9.51
CA MET A 192 39.54 17.45 -9.02
C MET A 192 38.51 16.59 -8.27
N LEU A 193 37.36 17.16 -7.88
CA LEU A 193 36.32 16.54 -7.07
C LEU A 193 34.99 16.39 -7.85
N MET A 194 35.09 16.19 -9.17
CA MET A 194 33.93 16.07 -10.06
C MET A 194 33.12 14.79 -9.85
N ASP A 195 33.67 13.80 -9.15
CA ASP A 195 33.04 12.53 -8.76
C ASP A 195 32.61 12.50 -7.27
N ALA A 196 32.78 13.62 -6.56
CA ALA A 196 32.37 13.72 -5.17
C ALA A 196 30.84 13.79 -5.06
N GLY A 197 30.29 12.93 -4.21
CA GLY A 197 28.87 12.97 -3.81
C GLY A 197 28.68 13.58 -2.43
N ARG A 198 29.69 13.41 -1.58
CA ARG A 198 29.72 13.91 -0.21
C ARG A 198 31.10 14.51 0.05
N ILE A 199 31.11 15.69 0.65
CA ILE A 199 32.35 16.38 0.99
C ILE A 199 32.27 16.76 2.46
N LEU A 200 33.26 16.33 3.23
CA LEU A 200 33.55 16.85 4.57
C LEU A 200 34.71 17.82 4.43
N PHE A 201 34.43 19.11 4.58
CA PHE A 201 35.42 20.16 4.53
C PHE A 201 36.27 20.18 5.81
N THR A 202 37.41 20.86 5.77
CA THR A 202 38.20 21.16 6.97
C THR A 202 37.40 21.98 7.99
N GLU A 203 37.77 21.92 9.28
CA GLU A 203 37.09 22.66 10.35
C GLU A 203 37.10 24.19 10.17
N ASP A 204 38.00 24.72 9.34
CA ASP A 204 38.10 26.14 8.99
C ASP A 204 37.13 26.57 7.88
N ALA A 205 36.45 25.63 7.21
CA ALA A 205 35.55 25.96 6.11
C ALA A 205 34.24 26.57 6.63
N ARG A 206 33.86 27.73 6.09
CA ARG A 206 32.66 28.47 6.51
C ARG A 206 31.98 29.10 5.30
N LEU A 207 30.67 29.30 5.39
CA LEU A 207 29.90 30.00 4.37
C LEU A 207 30.20 31.50 4.42
N ASP A 208 30.51 32.09 3.27
CA ASP A 208 30.64 33.54 3.14
C ASP A 208 29.29 34.16 2.79
N LEU A 209 28.52 34.45 3.85
CA LEU A 209 27.17 35.02 3.72
C LEU A 209 27.18 36.41 3.07
N THR A 210 28.29 37.15 3.16
CA THR A 210 28.40 38.49 2.56
C THR A 210 28.37 38.46 1.03
N LYS A 211 28.72 37.30 0.45
CA LYS A 211 28.71 37.04 -0.98
C LYS A 211 27.58 36.10 -1.41
N SER A 212 26.57 35.94 -0.57
CA SER A 212 25.39 35.17 -0.94
C SER A 212 24.58 35.90 -2.02
N MET A 213 23.99 35.12 -2.93
CA MET A 213 23.23 35.62 -4.07
C MET A 213 21.94 34.82 -4.21
N ALA A 214 20.94 35.41 -4.85
CA ALA A 214 19.66 34.77 -5.09
C ALA A 214 19.15 35.05 -6.49
N PHE A 215 18.59 34.02 -7.12
CA PHE A 215 17.90 34.13 -8.40
C PHE A 215 16.44 33.71 -8.25
N LYS A 216 15.51 34.52 -8.77
CA LYS A 216 14.07 34.26 -8.67
C LYS A 216 13.49 33.90 -10.02
N SER A 217 12.86 32.73 -10.08
CA SER A 217 12.03 32.27 -11.21
C SER A 217 10.70 31.73 -10.63
N THR A 218 10.35 30.46 -10.87
CA THR A 218 9.23 29.78 -10.19
C THR A 218 9.44 29.73 -8.67
N HIS A 219 10.69 29.48 -8.25
CA HIS A 219 11.13 29.53 -6.86
C HIS A 219 12.32 30.50 -6.71
N VAL A 220 12.65 30.83 -5.46
CA VAL A 220 13.85 31.62 -5.13
C VAL A 220 15.00 30.64 -4.89
N TYR A 221 15.98 30.66 -5.78
CA TYR A 221 17.19 29.85 -5.73
C TYR A 221 18.30 30.64 -5.03
N CYS A 222 18.82 30.08 -3.95
CA CYS A 222 19.78 30.69 -3.06
C CYS A 222 21.14 30.02 -3.18
N VAL A 223 22.20 30.82 -3.22
CA VAL A 223 23.57 30.33 -3.24
C VAL A 223 24.44 31.11 -2.27
N ALA A 224 25.37 30.43 -1.61
CA ALA A 224 26.41 31.03 -0.77
C ALA A 224 27.74 30.32 -1.00
N PRO A 225 28.84 31.05 -1.27
CA PRO A 225 30.13 30.42 -1.49
C PRO A 225 30.69 29.84 -0.19
N VAL A 226 31.36 28.69 -0.29
CA VAL A 226 32.10 28.08 0.81
C VAL A 226 33.53 28.60 0.75
N GLY A 227 33.94 29.34 1.77
CA GLY A 227 35.29 29.86 1.91
C GLY A 227 36.04 29.21 3.07
N ARG A 228 37.27 29.68 3.28
CA ARG A 228 38.12 29.29 4.40
C ARG A 228 38.20 30.45 5.39
N ARG A 229 38.20 30.16 6.70
CA ARG A 229 38.51 31.14 7.72
C ARG A 229 39.98 31.57 7.61
N SER A 230 40.24 32.88 7.65
CA SER A 230 41.60 33.40 7.66
C SER A 230 42.27 33.11 9.01
N ASN A 231 43.57 32.84 8.98
CA ASN A 231 44.41 32.72 10.19
C ASN A 231 44.60 34.07 10.91
N ALA A 232 44.16 35.18 10.29
CA ALA A 232 44.10 36.47 10.97
C ALA A 232 43.10 36.40 12.13
N SER A 233 43.51 36.90 13.29
CA SER A 233 42.83 36.79 14.60
C SER A 233 41.40 37.32 14.68
N ASP A 234 40.84 37.87 13.60
CA ASP A 234 39.57 38.58 13.56
C ASP A 234 38.37 37.71 13.11
N GLY A 235 38.59 36.40 12.92
CA GLY A 235 37.51 35.49 12.50
C GLY A 235 36.95 35.77 11.09
N GLN A 236 37.62 36.64 10.33
CA GLN A 236 37.26 37.01 8.98
C GLN A 236 37.52 35.85 8.00
N LEU A 237 36.67 35.71 7.00
CA LEU A 237 36.87 34.77 5.90
C LEU A 237 37.99 35.25 4.98
N GLU A 238 38.85 34.34 4.56
CA GLU A 238 39.86 34.60 3.55
C GLU A 238 39.19 34.91 2.21
N ARG A 239 39.70 35.93 1.50
CA ARG A 239 39.21 36.28 0.18
C ARG A 239 39.91 35.40 -0.86
N LEU A 240 39.24 34.32 -1.25
CA LEU A 240 39.72 33.45 -2.33
C LEU A 240 39.62 34.17 -3.68
N VAL A 241 40.53 33.82 -4.60
CA VAL A 241 40.51 34.31 -5.99
C VAL A 241 39.36 33.67 -6.76
N ASN A 242 39.16 32.36 -6.56
CA ASN A 242 38.10 31.57 -7.18
C ASN A 242 37.33 30.81 -6.10
N TYR A 243 36.00 30.72 -6.26
CA TYR A 243 35.13 29.93 -5.40
C TYR A 243 34.54 28.78 -6.20
N ASP A 244 35.02 27.57 -5.93
CA ASP A 244 34.57 26.37 -6.64
C ASP A 244 33.40 25.67 -5.92
N PHE A 245 33.27 25.87 -4.61
CA PHE A 245 32.23 25.24 -3.79
C PHE A 245 31.17 26.25 -3.37
N TRP A 246 29.91 25.87 -3.57
CA TRP A 246 28.75 26.70 -3.28
C TRP A 246 27.71 25.88 -2.54
N ALA A 247 27.25 26.39 -1.40
CA ALA A 247 26.06 25.88 -0.74
C ALA A 247 24.83 26.44 -1.44
N VAL A 248 23.85 25.58 -1.68
CA VAL A 248 22.66 25.91 -2.46
C VAL A 248 21.39 25.53 -1.70
N GLY A 249 20.29 26.22 -1.99
CA GLY A 249 18.99 25.86 -1.45
C GLY A 249 17.85 26.71 -2.00
N ILE A 250 16.60 26.32 -1.73
CA ILE A 250 15.41 26.96 -2.29
C ILE A 250 14.62 27.63 -1.18
N GLY A 251 14.24 28.90 -1.37
CA GLY A 251 13.33 29.63 -0.48
C GLY A 251 13.90 30.04 0.88
N CYS A 252 15.22 30.11 1.02
CA CYS A 252 15.91 30.37 2.30
C CYS A 252 16.81 31.61 2.28
N CYS A 253 16.56 32.54 1.35
CA CYS A 253 17.26 33.82 1.29
C CYS A 253 16.40 34.94 1.84
N THR A 254 17.07 35.97 2.35
CA THR A 254 16.43 37.26 2.61
C THR A 254 16.05 37.97 1.30
N SER A 255 14.89 38.63 1.27
CA SER A 255 14.42 39.38 0.10
C SER A 255 15.21 40.67 -0.15
N ASP A 256 15.77 41.24 0.92
CA ASP A 256 16.27 42.63 0.94
C ASP A 256 17.80 42.71 0.99
N GLY A 257 18.51 41.60 0.78
CA GLY A 257 19.98 41.58 0.79
C GLY A 257 20.62 40.19 0.76
N PRO A 258 21.97 40.13 0.80
CA PRO A 258 22.72 38.89 0.84
C PRO A 258 22.52 38.21 2.20
N GLY A 259 21.68 37.18 2.22
CA GLY A 259 21.48 36.32 3.39
C GLY A 259 21.12 34.92 2.93
N PHE A 260 21.87 33.93 3.40
CA PHE A 260 21.62 32.51 3.17
C PHE A 260 21.33 31.81 4.49
N HIS A 261 20.15 31.21 4.62
CA HIS A 261 19.67 30.62 5.86
C HIS A 261 19.21 29.16 5.71
N CYS A 262 19.71 28.45 4.70
CA CYS A 262 19.36 27.05 4.48
C CYS A 262 20.12 26.11 5.42
N GLY A 263 19.41 25.08 5.92
CA GLY A 263 20.02 24.00 6.70
C GLY A 263 20.70 24.50 7.97
N GLN A 264 21.90 23.97 8.25
CA GLN A 264 22.69 24.32 9.43
C GLN A 264 23.67 25.48 9.17
N PHE A 265 23.27 26.50 8.40
CA PHE A 265 24.14 27.61 8.00
C PHE A 265 24.86 28.33 9.15
N SER A 266 24.22 28.41 10.34
CA SER A 266 24.74 29.10 11.52
C SER A 266 25.49 28.19 12.50
N ASN A 267 25.55 26.89 12.24
CA ASN A 267 26.21 25.93 13.13
C ASN A 267 27.72 25.90 12.83
N PRO A 268 28.61 26.29 13.77
CA PRO A 268 30.06 26.25 13.55
C PRO A 268 30.61 24.84 13.35
N HIS A 269 29.89 23.80 13.78
CA HIS A 269 30.28 22.41 13.61
C HIS A 269 29.82 21.81 12.27
N ALA A 270 29.00 22.52 11.49
CA ALA A 270 28.56 22.05 10.18
C ALA A 270 29.64 22.35 9.12
N HIS A 271 30.38 21.31 8.73
CA HIS A 271 31.42 21.36 7.70
C HIS A 271 31.22 20.27 6.63
N GLY A 272 30.03 19.68 6.56
CA GLY A 272 29.68 18.65 5.58
C GLY A 272 28.68 19.16 4.54
N GLY A 273 28.84 18.71 3.30
CA GLY A 273 27.94 19.00 2.20
C GLY A 273 27.59 17.74 1.39
N LEU A 274 26.36 17.71 0.91
CA LEU A 274 25.91 16.74 -0.09
C LEU A 274 25.82 17.44 -1.44
N ARG A 275 26.18 16.72 -2.49
CA ARG A 275 26.05 17.21 -3.86
C ARG A 275 24.57 17.34 -4.25
N LEU A 276 24.24 18.43 -4.94
CA LEU A 276 22.96 18.55 -5.64
C LEU A 276 22.94 17.56 -6.81
N MET A 277 22.08 16.54 -6.70
CA MET A 277 21.88 15.54 -7.76
C MET A 277 20.78 15.92 -8.75
N GLU A 278 19.87 16.79 -8.34
CA GLU A 278 18.71 17.15 -9.15
C GLU A 278 19.11 18.13 -10.26
N ASP A 279 19.19 17.63 -11.50
CA ASP A 279 19.62 18.42 -12.67
C ASP A 279 18.61 19.50 -13.08
N SER A 280 17.32 19.33 -12.77
CA SER A 280 16.26 20.30 -13.08
C SER A 280 16.53 21.67 -12.43
N HIS A 281 17.05 21.67 -11.19
CA HIS A 281 17.35 22.87 -10.42
C HIS A 281 18.77 23.41 -10.69
N ARG A 282 19.66 22.58 -11.21
CA ARG A 282 21.09 22.90 -11.39
C ARG A 282 21.33 24.11 -12.28
N ALA A 283 20.58 24.25 -13.37
CA ALA A 283 20.71 25.40 -14.27
C ALA A 283 20.35 26.72 -13.58
N TYR A 284 19.33 26.72 -12.72
CA TYR A 284 18.90 27.92 -12.00
C TYR A 284 19.88 28.33 -10.89
N PHE A 285 20.48 27.37 -10.19
CA PHE A 285 21.57 27.67 -9.25
C PHE A 285 22.79 28.24 -9.96
N ARG A 286 23.09 27.78 -11.19
CA ARG A 286 24.19 28.34 -11.98
C ARG A 286 23.94 29.80 -12.37
N LEU A 287 22.69 30.17 -12.67
CA LEU A 287 22.31 31.56 -12.93
C LEU A 287 22.45 32.43 -11.66
N ALA A 288 22.21 31.86 -10.48
CA ALA A 288 22.37 32.59 -9.22
C ALA A 288 23.84 32.88 -8.85
N VAL A 289 24.80 32.16 -9.45
CA VAL A 289 26.24 32.31 -9.20
C VAL A 289 26.90 33.34 -10.14
N GLN A 290 26.27 33.66 -11.28
CA GLN A 290 26.78 34.59 -12.29
C GLN A 290 26.44 36.04 -11.96
#